data_AF-A0A3C1RLT6-F1
#
_entry.id   AF-A0A3C1RLT6-F1
#
_cell.length_a   1.000
_cell.length_b   1.000
_cell.length_c   1.000
_cell.angle_alpha   90.00
_cell.angle_beta   90.00
_cell.angle_gamma   90.00
#
_symmetry.space_group_name_H-M   'P 1'
#
loop_
_entity.id
_entity.type
_entity.pdbx_description
1 polymer ?
#
loop_
_entity_poly.entity_id
_entity_poly.type
_entity_poly.pdbx_seq_one_letter_code
_entity_poly.pdbx_strand_id
1 'polypeptide(L)'
;MSWGKLLQPDLVLGDCVLHLTPELLERHQIRGMVLDVDETLVPITEKSVSEDLKGWIDTLKPHLSLWLVSNNISQTRIGSIAETLDLPYISGAGKPSRRKLKRAVEAMDLPIEQVAMVGDRLFTDVLAGNRLGMFTILVEPMVDTEITPSFNSVRNFEVWISKMLGASLH
;
A
#
# COMPACT_ATOMS: atom_id res chain seq x y z
N MET A 1 8.80 -17.74 -11.10
CA MET A 1 7.76 -16.73 -11.38
C MET A 1 8.38 -15.68 -12.29
N SER A 2 7.72 -15.26 -13.37
CA SER A 2 8.26 -14.23 -14.28
C SER A 2 8.21 -12.85 -13.63
N TRP A 3 9.05 -11.92 -14.10
CA TRP A 3 9.00 -10.53 -13.64
C TRP A 3 7.66 -9.85 -13.92
N GLY A 4 7.06 -10.09 -15.09
CA GLY A 4 5.72 -9.59 -15.40
C GLY A 4 4.67 -10.03 -14.38
N LYS A 5 4.68 -11.31 -13.97
CA LYS A 5 3.75 -11.80 -12.94
C LYS A 5 4.02 -11.19 -11.55
N LEU A 6 5.27 -10.92 -11.22
CA LEU A 6 5.64 -10.32 -9.93
C LEU A 6 5.31 -8.82 -9.83
N LEU A 7 5.25 -8.12 -10.95
CA LEU A 7 4.89 -6.71 -11.06
C LEU A 7 3.42 -6.50 -11.47
N GLN A 8 2.66 -7.57 -11.62
CA GLN A 8 1.23 -7.50 -11.92
C GLN A 8 0.45 -7.32 -10.61
N PRO A 9 -0.21 -6.17 -10.40
CA PRO A 9 -1.18 -6.06 -9.32
C PRO A 9 -2.41 -6.92 -9.62
N ASP A 10 -3.05 -7.45 -8.58
CA ASP A 10 -4.33 -8.14 -8.70
C ASP A 10 -5.48 -7.16 -8.96
N LEU A 11 -5.37 -5.94 -8.41
CA LEU A 11 -6.30 -4.84 -8.63
C LEU A 11 -5.55 -3.53 -8.86
N VAL A 12 -5.88 -2.83 -9.94
CA VAL A 12 -5.54 -1.40 -10.12
C VAL A 12 -6.80 -0.60 -9.80
N LEU A 13 -6.74 0.23 -8.77
CA LEU A 13 -7.92 1.01 -8.35
C LEU A 13 -8.23 2.15 -9.34
N GLY A 14 -7.20 2.78 -9.89
CA GLY A 14 -7.32 3.95 -10.76
C GLY A 14 -7.64 5.26 -10.03
N ASP A 15 -7.62 5.24 -8.69
CA ASP A 15 -7.87 6.38 -7.80
C ASP A 15 -7.01 6.25 -6.53
N CYS A 16 -7.06 7.24 -5.65
CA CYS A 16 -6.41 7.21 -4.34
C CYS A 16 -7.08 6.20 -3.40
N VAL A 17 -6.38 5.86 -2.32
CA VAL A 17 -6.80 4.82 -1.37
C VAL A 17 -8.17 5.05 -0.74
N LEU A 18 -8.64 6.30 -0.65
CA LEU A 18 -9.90 6.68 0.00
C LEU A 18 -11.12 6.10 -0.73
N HIS A 19 -10.96 5.73 -2.00
CA HIS A 19 -12.01 5.09 -2.81
C HIS A 19 -12.07 3.56 -2.64
N LEU A 20 -11.22 2.96 -1.81
CA LEU A 20 -11.37 1.57 -1.40
C LEU A 20 -12.52 1.45 -0.39
N THR A 21 -13.64 0.87 -0.83
CA THR A 21 -14.81 0.65 0.04
C THR A 21 -14.80 -0.74 0.67
N PRO A 22 -15.47 -0.93 1.83
CA PRO A 22 -15.66 -2.24 2.44
C PRO A 22 -16.24 -3.28 1.47
N GLU A 23 -17.20 -2.89 0.63
CA GLU A 23 -17.88 -3.80 -0.30
C GLU A 23 -16.92 -4.31 -1.38
N LEU A 24 -16.01 -3.45 -1.87
CA LEU A 24 -14.99 -3.86 -2.83
C LEU A 24 -14.01 -4.86 -2.19
N LEU A 25 -13.59 -4.61 -0.95
CA LEU A 25 -12.68 -5.47 -0.22
C LEU A 25 -13.33 -6.83 0.10
N GLU A 26 -14.60 -6.84 0.50
CA GLU A 26 -15.38 -8.05 0.75
C GLU A 26 -15.55 -8.89 -0.52
N ARG A 27 -15.81 -8.27 -1.67
CA ARG A 27 -15.91 -8.96 -2.97
C ARG A 27 -14.64 -9.73 -3.32
N HIS A 28 -13.49 -9.24 -2.88
CA HIS A 28 -12.19 -9.89 -3.05
C HIS A 28 -11.78 -10.77 -1.86
N GLN A 29 -12.68 -10.98 -0.89
CA GLN A 29 -12.46 -11.78 0.32
C GLN A 29 -11.29 -11.28 1.19
N ILE A 30 -11.02 -9.98 1.15
CA ILE A 30 -9.97 -9.35 1.94
C ILE A 30 -10.47 -9.16 3.38
N ARG A 31 -9.66 -9.61 4.33
CA ARG A 31 -9.92 -9.52 5.78
C ARG A 31 -8.84 -8.73 6.54
N GLY A 32 -7.71 -8.47 5.89
CA GLY A 32 -6.66 -7.62 6.44
C GLY A 32 -5.97 -6.80 5.36
N MET A 33 -5.38 -5.67 5.76
CA MET A 33 -4.65 -4.79 4.86
C MET A 33 -3.34 -4.35 5.48
N VAL A 34 -2.27 -4.50 4.71
CA VAL A 34 -1.00 -3.84 4.95
C VAL A 34 -0.94 -2.62 4.03
N LEU A 35 -0.91 -1.43 4.63
CA LEU A 35 -0.93 -0.16 3.93
C LEU A 35 0.49 0.40 3.88
N ASP A 36 0.96 0.78 2.69
CA ASP A 36 2.07 1.73 2.60
C ASP A 36 1.63 3.10 3.14
N VAL A 37 2.59 4.00 3.44
CA VAL A 37 2.29 5.28 4.10
C VAL A 37 2.58 6.47 3.21
N ASP A 38 3.85 6.65 2.84
CA ASP A 38 4.26 7.84 2.11
C ASP A 38 3.78 7.76 0.66
N GLU A 39 3.18 8.83 0.16
CA GLU A 39 2.56 8.92 -1.18
C GLU A 39 1.36 7.98 -1.39
N THR A 40 1.13 6.99 -0.51
CA THR A 40 -0.08 6.15 -0.53
C THR A 40 -1.20 6.70 0.36
N LEU A 41 -0.91 6.95 1.64
CA LEU A 41 -1.88 7.51 2.59
C LEU A 41 -1.66 9.01 2.83
N VAL A 42 -0.40 9.43 2.95
CA VAL A 42 -0.03 10.80 3.28
C VAL A 42 1.10 11.24 2.36
N PRO A 43 0.98 12.39 1.66
CA PRO A 43 2.08 12.94 0.88
C PRO A 43 3.35 13.09 1.74
N ILE A 44 4.53 12.89 1.17
CA ILE A 44 5.79 12.96 1.94
C ILE A 44 6.03 14.36 2.54
N THR A 45 5.52 15.39 1.86
CA THR A 45 5.56 16.81 2.23
C THR A 45 4.66 17.13 3.42
N GLU A 46 3.59 16.36 3.61
CA GLU A 46 2.60 16.58 4.66
C GLU A 46 2.94 15.79 5.93
N LYS A 47 2.71 16.41 7.09
CA LYS A 47 2.99 15.79 8.40
C LYS A 47 1.72 15.31 9.11
N SER A 48 0.57 15.85 8.73
CA SER A 48 -0.72 15.57 9.35
C SER A 48 -1.50 14.55 8.54
N VAL A 49 -2.24 13.72 9.26
CA VAL A 49 -3.30 12.87 8.69
C VAL A 49 -4.52 13.77 8.46
N SER A 50 -5.11 13.70 7.27
CA SER A 50 -6.35 14.41 6.96
C SER A 50 -7.54 13.77 7.67
N GLU A 51 -8.59 14.56 7.95
CA GLU A 51 -9.83 14.03 8.54
C GLU A 51 -10.52 13.01 7.62
N ASP A 52 -10.42 13.20 6.29
CA ASP A 52 -10.97 12.25 5.32
C ASP A 52 -10.26 10.88 5.41
N LEU A 53 -8.93 10.88 5.52
CA LEU A 53 -8.16 9.66 5.69
C LEU A 53 -8.50 8.96 7.01
N LYS A 54 -8.63 9.73 8.09
CA LYS A 54 -9.01 9.19 9.40
C LYS A 54 -10.41 8.58 9.35
N GLY A 55 -11.37 9.30 8.79
CA GLY A 55 -12.74 8.81 8.60
C GLY A 55 -12.77 7.52 7.77
N TRP A 56 -12.01 7.47 6.67
CA TRP A 56 -11.88 6.26 5.86
C TRP A 56 -11.32 5.08 6.67
N ILE A 57 -10.23 5.26 7.42
CA ILE A 57 -9.69 4.21 8.30
C ILE A 57 -10.73 3.74 9.32
N ASP A 58 -11.47 4.68 9.94
CA ASP A 58 -12.48 4.35 10.94
C ASP A 58 -13.65 3.54 10.36
N THR A 59 -13.99 3.73 9.08
CA THR A 59 -14.96 2.86 8.40
C THR A 59 -14.45 1.44 8.15
N LEU A 60 -13.14 1.25 8.02
CA LEU A 60 -12.53 -0.05 7.72
C LEU A 60 -12.21 -0.88 8.97
N LYS A 61 -11.77 -0.22 10.05
CA LYS A 61 -11.35 -0.86 11.32
C LYS A 61 -12.32 -1.92 11.86
N PRO A 62 -13.65 -1.75 11.84
CA PRO A 62 -14.58 -2.76 12.35
C PRO A 62 -14.61 -4.05 11.54
N HIS A 63 -14.15 -4.00 10.29
CA HIS A 63 -14.28 -5.10 9.32
C HIS A 63 -12.94 -5.76 9.00
N LEU A 64 -11.82 -5.07 9.22
CA LEU A 64 -10.50 -5.47 8.73
C LEU A 64 -9.40 -5.30 9.79
N SER A 65 -8.42 -6.21 9.76
CA SER A 65 -7.16 -6.03 10.50
C SER A 65 -6.21 -5.15 9.67
N LEU A 66 -5.87 -3.97 10.18
CA LEU A 66 -5.08 -2.98 9.45
C LEU A 66 -3.69 -2.82 10.06
N TRP A 67 -2.66 -2.73 9.23
CA TRP A 67 -1.28 -2.44 9.62
C TRP A 67 -0.65 -1.43 8.68
N LEU A 68 0.18 -0.54 9.24
CA LEU A 68 1.01 0.37 8.45
C LEU A 68 2.40 -0.22 8.24
N VAL A 69 2.90 -0.27 7.01
CA VAL A 69 4.26 -0.76 6.70
C VAL A 69 4.93 0.14 5.67
N SER A 70 5.86 0.97 6.14
CA SER A 70 6.55 1.97 5.32
C SER A 70 8.03 1.65 5.11
N ASN A 71 8.55 2.00 3.94
CA ASN A 71 10.00 2.02 3.68
C ASN A 71 10.73 3.17 4.38
N ASN A 72 10.01 4.18 4.85
CA ASN A 72 10.57 5.31 5.57
C ASN A 72 11.11 4.86 6.93
N ILE A 73 12.36 5.22 7.22
CA ILE A 73 13.06 4.85 8.45
C ILE A 73 12.70 5.77 9.63
N SER A 74 12.04 6.91 9.37
CA SER A 74 11.67 7.88 10.39
C SER A 74 10.59 7.33 11.32
N GLN A 75 11.00 6.86 12.49
CA GLN A 75 10.08 6.42 13.55
C GLN A 75 9.14 7.53 13.99
N THR A 76 9.62 8.78 14.04
CA THR A 76 8.80 9.92 14.43
C THR A 76 7.65 10.15 13.46
N ARG A 77 7.92 10.14 12.14
CA ARG A 77 6.88 10.37 11.12
C ARG A 77 5.88 9.23 11.06
N ILE A 78 6.38 7.99 10.91
CA ILE A 78 5.48 6.84 10.77
C ILE A 78 4.74 6.58 12.08
N GLY A 79 5.41 6.75 13.23
CA GLY A 79 4.80 6.63 14.54
C GLY A 79 3.70 7.67 14.79
N SER A 80 3.90 8.94 14.42
CA SER A 80 2.85 9.96 14.61
C SER A 80 1.63 9.70 13.75
N ILE A 81 1.81 9.23 12.52
CA ILE A 81 0.71 8.83 11.62
C ILE A 81 -0.03 7.62 12.22
N ALA A 82 0.72 6.59 12.64
CA ALA A 82 0.17 5.39 13.23
C ALA A 82 -0.59 5.66 14.53
N GLU A 83 -0.08 6.55 15.39
CA GLU A 83 -0.74 6.98 16.62
C GLU A 83 -2.03 7.74 16.32
N THR A 84 -2.01 8.65 15.34
CA THR A 84 -3.21 9.42 14.94
C THR A 84 -4.30 8.51 14.38
N LEU A 85 -3.90 7.52 13.59
CA LEU A 85 -4.81 6.52 13.02
C LEU A 85 -5.14 5.38 13.98
N ASP A 86 -4.48 5.31 15.15
CA ASP A 86 -4.57 4.20 16.11
C ASP A 86 -4.42 2.83 15.41
N LEU A 87 -3.27 2.64 14.77
CA LEU A 87 -2.90 1.42 14.04
C LEU A 87 -1.51 0.90 14.42
N PRO A 88 -1.29 -0.43 14.41
CA PRO A 88 0.04 -0.99 14.54
C PRO A 88 0.87 -0.68 13.28
N TYR A 89 2.19 -0.56 13.44
CA TYR A 89 3.06 -0.17 12.34
C TYR A 89 4.46 -0.80 12.34
N ILE A 90 5.08 -0.78 11.15
CA ILE A 90 6.50 -1.09 10.94
C ILE A 90 7.12 -0.03 10.03
N SER A 91 8.16 0.64 10.50
CA SER A 91 9.00 1.55 9.71
C SER A 91 10.27 0.87 9.19
N GLY A 92 10.88 1.47 8.17
CA GLY A 92 12.10 0.98 7.51
C GLY A 92 11.92 -0.44 6.96
N ALA A 93 10.78 -0.75 6.35
CA ALA A 93 10.38 -2.08 5.93
C ALA A 93 11.38 -2.75 4.98
N GLY A 94 12.04 -1.95 4.13
CA GLY A 94 13.00 -2.43 3.14
C GLY A 94 12.35 -3.20 1.98
N LYS A 95 11.09 -2.87 1.66
CA LYS A 95 10.38 -3.34 0.45
C LYS A 95 11.27 -3.06 -0.78
N PRO A 96 11.47 -4.03 -1.68
CA PRO A 96 10.62 -5.21 -1.90
C PRO A 96 10.98 -6.46 -1.07
N SER A 97 11.76 -6.32 0.01
CA SER A 97 11.97 -7.42 0.96
C SER A 97 10.68 -7.77 1.71
N ARG A 98 10.32 -9.06 1.70
CA ARG A 98 9.14 -9.61 2.38
C ARG A 98 9.29 -9.77 3.90
N ARG A 99 10.50 -9.62 4.46
CA ARG A 99 10.81 -10.02 5.84
C ARG A 99 9.95 -9.30 6.88
N LYS A 100 9.77 -7.99 6.73
CA LYS A 100 8.99 -7.17 7.66
C LYS A 100 7.49 -7.24 7.37
N LEU A 101 7.07 -7.30 6.10
CA LEU A 101 5.67 -7.58 5.75
C LEU A 101 5.16 -8.88 6.36
N LYS A 102 5.95 -9.96 6.29
CA LYS A 102 5.58 -11.26 6.86
C LYS A 102 5.21 -11.15 8.34
N ARG A 103 5.92 -10.30 9.10
CA ARG A 103 5.63 -10.07 10.53
C ARG A 103 4.29 -9.38 10.75
N ALA A 104 3.93 -8.42 9.91
CA ALA A 104 2.63 -7.76 9.98
C ALA A 104 1.50 -8.76 9.68
N VAL A 105 1.65 -9.54 8.60
CA VAL A 105 0.68 -10.59 8.21
C VAL A 105 0.54 -11.65 9.31
N GLU A 106 1.64 -12.15 9.87
CA GLU A 106 1.62 -13.13 10.97
C GLU A 106 0.90 -12.58 12.21
N ALA A 107 1.04 -11.28 12.49
CA ALA A 107 0.36 -10.65 13.63
C ALA A 107 -1.14 -10.46 13.41
N MET A 108 -1.63 -10.48 12.16
CA MET A 108 -3.06 -10.43 11.86
C MET A 108 -3.75 -11.77 12.09
N ASP A 109 -3.01 -12.89 12.16
CA ASP A 109 -3.54 -14.25 12.25
C ASP A 109 -4.56 -14.58 11.13
N LEU A 110 -4.23 -14.16 9.91
CA LEU A 110 -5.06 -14.36 8.71
C LEU A 110 -4.33 -15.20 7.66
N PRO A 111 -5.07 -15.98 6.84
CA PRO A 111 -4.55 -16.54 5.60
C PRO A 111 -3.98 -15.43 4.71
N ILE A 112 -2.80 -15.68 4.13
CA ILE A 112 -2.02 -14.64 3.44
C ILE A 112 -2.73 -14.09 2.20
N GLU A 113 -3.49 -14.94 1.54
CA GLU A 113 -4.31 -14.64 0.36
C GLU A 113 -5.51 -13.72 0.68
N GLN A 114 -5.87 -13.59 1.97
CA GLN A 114 -6.92 -12.67 2.43
C GLN A 114 -6.35 -11.37 3.00
N VAL A 115 -5.03 -11.18 2.91
CA VAL A 115 -4.39 -9.92 3.29
C VAL A 115 -3.95 -9.18 2.02
N ALA A 116 -4.42 -7.95 1.88
CA ALA A 116 -4.02 -7.08 0.78
C ALA A 116 -2.77 -6.26 1.13
N MET A 117 -1.81 -6.17 0.21
CA MET A 117 -0.80 -5.12 0.21
C MET A 117 -1.33 -3.96 -0.65
N VAL A 118 -1.42 -2.78 -0.07
CA VAL A 118 -1.93 -1.57 -0.74
C VAL A 118 -0.84 -0.51 -0.79
N GLY A 119 -0.51 -0.04 -1.99
CA GLY A 119 0.51 0.98 -2.20
C GLY A 119 0.50 1.53 -3.62
N ASP A 120 1.30 2.55 -3.86
CA ASP A 120 1.31 3.29 -5.13
C ASP A 120 2.43 2.86 -6.10
N ARG A 121 3.36 2.00 -5.67
CA ARG A 121 4.53 1.58 -6.46
C ARG A 121 4.55 0.10 -6.79
N LEU A 122 4.97 -0.19 -8.02
CA LEU A 122 5.04 -1.56 -8.55
C LEU A 122 6.27 -2.31 -8.02
N PHE A 123 7.43 -1.66 -8.00
CA PHE A 123 8.70 -2.32 -7.67
C PHE A 123 8.96 -2.45 -6.16
N THR A 124 8.14 -1.82 -5.33
CA THR A 124 8.18 -1.99 -3.87
C THR A 124 6.98 -2.75 -3.37
N ASP A 125 5.78 -2.22 -3.54
CA ASP A 125 4.60 -2.68 -2.82
C ASP A 125 3.98 -3.90 -3.49
N VAL A 126 3.63 -3.77 -4.78
CA VAL A 126 3.12 -4.89 -5.57
C VAL A 126 4.13 -6.03 -5.62
N LEU A 127 5.42 -5.73 -5.89
CA LEU A 127 6.47 -6.74 -5.88
C LEU A 127 6.61 -7.43 -4.53
N ALA A 128 6.55 -6.70 -3.41
CA ALA A 128 6.67 -7.31 -2.09
C ALA A 128 5.46 -8.20 -1.76
N GLY A 129 4.25 -7.72 -2.03
CA GLY A 129 3.01 -8.46 -1.81
C GLY A 129 2.97 -9.75 -2.63
N ASN A 130 3.23 -9.66 -3.93
CA ASN A 130 3.26 -10.82 -4.83
C ASN A 130 4.33 -11.86 -4.46
N ARG A 131 5.51 -11.41 -4.00
CA ARG A 131 6.57 -12.32 -3.52
C ARG A 131 6.21 -13.05 -2.22
N LEU A 132 5.25 -12.50 -1.47
CA LEU A 132 4.75 -13.05 -0.23
C LEU A 132 3.43 -13.82 -0.43
N GLY A 133 2.74 -13.65 -1.56
CA GLY A 133 1.48 -14.32 -1.88
C GLY A 133 0.24 -13.58 -1.37
N MET A 134 0.40 -12.30 -1.05
CA MET A 134 -0.70 -11.40 -0.69
C MET A 134 -1.49 -10.99 -1.94
N PHE A 135 -2.75 -10.58 -1.74
CA PHE A 135 -3.46 -9.81 -2.77
C PHE A 135 -2.82 -8.43 -2.90
N THR A 136 -2.68 -7.90 -4.11
CA THR A 136 -2.00 -6.61 -4.34
C THR A 136 -2.92 -5.59 -4.98
N ILE A 137 -3.03 -4.43 -4.33
CA ILE A 137 -3.84 -3.30 -4.79
C ILE A 137 -2.90 -2.14 -5.10
N LEU A 138 -2.85 -1.75 -6.37
CA LEU A 138 -2.16 -0.56 -6.81
C LEU A 138 -3.13 0.63 -6.79
N VAL A 139 -2.77 1.67 -6.05
CA VAL A 139 -3.52 2.93 -5.99
C VAL A 139 -2.78 4.06 -6.70
N GLU A 140 -3.50 5.15 -6.97
CA GLU A 140 -2.86 6.39 -7.36
C GLU A 140 -2.28 7.11 -6.13
N PRO A 141 -1.12 7.76 -6.26
CA PRO A 141 -0.51 8.45 -5.14
C PRO A 141 -1.39 9.59 -4.62
N MET A 142 -1.43 9.77 -3.30
CA MET A 142 -1.82 11.05 -2.70
C MET A 142 -0.65 12.02 -2.85
N VAL A 143 -0.68 12.80 -3.93
CA VAL A 143 0.29 13.87 -4.21
C VAL A 143 -0.38 15.22 -4.12
N ASP A 144 0.34 16.19 -3.54
CA ASP A 144 0.05 17.60 -3.75
C ASP A 144 0.22 17.94 -5.24
N THR A 145 -0.79 18.56 -5.84
CA THR A 145 -0.85 18.90 -7.27
C THR A 145 0.27 19.83 -7.74
N GLU A 146 1.10 20.38 -6.86
CA GLU A 146 2.05 21.45 -7.20
C GLU A 146 3.55 21.08 -7.22
N ILE A 147 4.04 19.94 -6.69
CA ILE A 147 5.50 19.85 -6.38
C ILE A 147 6.30 18.63 -6.91
N THR A 148 5.73 17.56 -7.48
CA THR A 148 6.58 16.36 -7.73
C THR A 148 6.68 15.85 -9.18
N PRO A 149 7.29 16.62 -10.12
CA PRO A 149 7.60 16.13 -11.47
C PRO A 149 8.48 14.86 -11.47
N SER A 150 9.44 14.77 -10.53
CA SER A 150 10.40 13.66 -10.47
C SER A 150 9.78 12.35 -9.96
N PHE A 151 8.86 12.42 -8.99
CA PHE A 151 8.17 11.24 -8.46
C PHE A 151 7.26 10.62 -9.51
N ASN A 152 6.43 11.44 -10.16
CA ASN A 152 5.59 11.02 -11.28
C ASN A 152 6.44 10.41 -12.40
N SER A 153 7.63 10.95 -12.65
CA SER A 153 8.56 10.39 -13.65
C SER A 153 9.09 9.01 -13.28
N VAL A 154 9.46 8.77 -12.01
CA VAL A 154 9.93 7.44 -11.56
C VAL A 154 8.79 6.43 -11.59
N ARG A 155 7.60 6.78 -11.09
CA ARG A 155 6.43 5.90 -11.14
C ARG A 155 6.02 5.57 -12.57
N ASN A 156 5.97 6.58 -13.45
CA ASN A 156 5.66 6.36 -14.87
C ASN A 156 6.70 5.47 -15.55
N PHE A 157 7.98 5.61 -15.18
CA PHE A 157 9.04 4.72 -15.66
C PHE A 157 8.87 3.29 -15.14
N GLU A 158 8.51 3.09 -13.86
CA GLU A 158 8.17 1.79 -13.31
C GLU A 158 6.99 1.14 -14.05
N VAL A 159 5.93 1.90 -14.33
CA VAL A 159 4.77 1.44 -15.11
C VAL A 159 5.20 1.02 -16.51
N TRP A 160 6.02 1.83 -17.18
CA TRP A 160 6.54 1.52 -18.52
C TRP A 160 7.40 0.25 -18.54
N ILE A 161 8.37 0.12 -17.62
CA ILE A 161 9.18 -1.10 -17.49
C ILE A 161 8.28 -2.30 -17.20
N SER A 162 7.31 -2.17 -16.29
CA SER A 162 6.44 -3.28 -15.92
C SER A 162 5.64 -3.79 -17.12
N LYS A 163 5.12 -2.89 -17.96
CA LYS A 163 4.47 -3.24 -19.23
C LYS A 163 5.42 -3.95 -20.19
N MET A 164 6.66 -3.48 -20.32
CA MET A 164 7.69 -4.16 -21.12
C MET A 164 8.02 -5.57 -20.60
N LEU A 165 7.98 -5.76 -19.28
CA LEU A 165 8.20 -7.05 -18.62
C LEU A 165 6.96 -7.96 -18.65
N GLY A 166 5.85 -7.51 -19.25
CA GLY A 166 4.64 -8.29 -19.49
C GLY A 166 3.52 -8.11 -18.46
N ALA A 167 3.56 -7.07 -17.62
CA ALA A 167 2.44 -6.71 -16.75
C ALA A 167 1.35 -5.96 -17.54
N SER A 168 0.10 -6.32 -17.29
CA SER A 168 -1.11 -5.70 -17.81
C SER A 168 -1.71 -4.76 -16.77
N LEU A 169 -1.46 -3.46 -16.93
CA LEU A 169 -2.00 -2.41 -16.06
C LEU A 169 -3.14 -1.72 -16.82
N HIS A 170 -4.35 -2.23 -16.64
CA HIS A 170 -5.60 -1.76 -17.24
C HIS A 170 -6.65 -1.54 -16.17
#